data_AF-A0A7J9KWG1-F1
#
_entry.id   AF-A0A7J9KWG1-F1
#
_cell.length_a   1.000
_cell.length_b   1.000
_cell.length_c   1.000
_cell.angle_alpha   90.00
_cell.angle_beta   90.00
_cell.angle_gamma   90.00
#
_symmetry.space_group_name_H-M   'P 1'
#
loop_
_entity.id
_entity.type
_entity.pdbx_description
1 polymer ?
#
loop_
_entity_poly.entity_id
_entity_poly.type
_entity_poly.pdbx_seq_one_letter_code
_entity_poly.pdbx_strand_id
1 'polypeptide(L)'
;MDPAAGMVDKAVAVLANLATIPEGRTAIGQEGGIPVLVEVVELGSPRGKEYAAAALLQLCTNSSRFCIMVLQGGAVPPLVALSQSGTPRAKKKVH
;
A
#
# COMPACT_ATOMS: atom_id res chain seq x y z
N MET A 1 -20.47 7.07 -8.33
CA MET A 1 -19.04 6.95 -7.99
C MET A 1 -18.71 8.10 -7.06
N ASP A 2 -18.23 7.81 -5.86
CA ASP A 2 -17.79 8.86 -4.94
C ASP A 2 -16.52 9.53 -5.51
N PRO A 3 -16.54 10.82 -5.86
CA PRO A 3 -15.38 11.51 -6.41
C PRO A 3 -14.18 11.50 -5.44
N ALA A 4 -14.40 11.37 -4.13
CA ALA A 4 -13.35 11.24 -3.14
C ALA A 4 -12.57 9.94 -3.29
N ALA A 5 -13.25 8.81 -3.58
CA ALA A 5 -12.58 7.52 -3.77
C ALA A 5 -11.61 7.54 -4.97
N GLY A 6 -11.98 8.22 -6.06
CA GLY A 6 -11.09 8.40 -7.21
C GLY A 6 -9.89 9.32 -6.93
N MET A 7 -10.01 10.24 -5.98
CA MET A 7 -8.89 11.08 -5.53
C MET A 7 -7.94 10.30 -4.62
N VAL A 8 -8.45 9.47 -3.71
CA VAL A 8 -7.66 8.59 -2.84
C VAL A 8 -6.81 7.63 -3.69
N ASP A 9 -7.40 6.99 -4.70
CA ASP A 9 -6.66 6.08 -5.59
C ASP A 9 -5.46 6.76 -6.25
N LYS A 10 -5.63 8.00 -6.72
CA LYS A 10 -4.55 8.77 -7.35
C LYS A 10 -3.46 9.16 -6.34
N ALA A 11 -3.85 9.61 -5.15
CA ALA A 11 -2.90 9.98 -4.10
C ALA A 11 -2.05 8.77 -3.68
N VAL A 12 -2.70 7.62 -3.45
CA VAL A 12 -2.01 6.38 -3.06
C VAL A 12 -1.11 5.86 -4.19
N ALA A 13 -1.52 6.02 -5.45
CA ALA A 13 -0.65 5.70 -6.59
C ALA A 13 0.63 6.56 -6.61
N VAL A 14 0.54 7.86 -6.28
CA VAL A 14 1.70 8.73 -6.14
C VAL A 14 2.59 8.28 -4.97
N LEU A 15 2.00 7.94 -3.82
CA LEU A 15 2.76 7.40 -2.68
C LEU A 15 3.47 6.10 -3.03
N ALA A 16 2.82 5.20 -3.78
CA ALA A 16 3.45 3.96 -4.26
C ALA A 16 4.65 4.23 -5.18
N ASN A 17 4.57 5.26 -6.04
CA ASN A 17 5.69 5.69 -6.86
C ASN A 17 6.82 6.29 -6.00
N LEU A 18 6.50 7.15 -5.03
CA LEU A 18 7.48 7.73 -4.10
C LEU A 18 8.19 6.65 -3.26
N ALA A 19 7.49 5.58 -2.89
CA ALA A 19 8.09 4.46 -2.16
C ALA A 19 9.19 3.72 -2.96
N THR A 20 9.27 3.93 -4.29
CA THR A 20 10.35 3.33 -5.11
C THR A 20 11.69 4.04 -4.94
N ILE A 21 11.72 5.28 -4.43
CA ILE A 21 12.95 6.06 -4.22
C ILE A 21 13.28 6.22 -2.72
N PRO A 22 14.57 6.31 -2.32
CA PRO A 22 14.99 6.39 -0.92
C PRO A 22 14.37 7.54 -0.13
N GLU A 23 14.33 8.73 -0.73
CA GLU A 23 13.82 9.96 -0.10
C GLU A 23 12.31 9.84 0.13
N GLY A 24 11.60 9.32 -0.87
CA GLY A 24 10.16 9.10 -0.78
C GLY A 24 9.80 8.07 0.29
N ARG A 25 10.54 6.95 0.40
CA ARG A 25 10.35 5.99 1.49
C ARG A 25 10.53 6.62 2.87
N THR A 26 11.57 7.43 3.02
CA THR A 26 11.88 8.11 4.29
C THR A 26 10.76 9.07 4.67
N ALA A 27 10.33 9.91 3.72
CA ALA A 27 9.23 10.85 3.92
C ALA A 27 7.92 10.13 4.30
N ILE A 28 7.55 9.07 3.57
CA ILE A 28 6.33 8.30 3.88
C ILE A 28 6.38 7.71 5.29
N GLY A 29 7.53 7.16 5.69
CA GLY A 29 7.68 6.57 7.02
C GLY A 29 7.68 7.59 8.16
N GLN A 30 8.28 8.76 7.96
CA GLN A 30 8.40 9.82 8.98
C GLN A 30 7.10 10.61 9.15
N GLU A 31 6.37 10.86 8.07
CA GLU A 31 5.13 11.64 8.07
C GLU A 31 3.89 10.79 8.43
N GLY A 32 4.07 9.60 9.00
CA GLY A 32 2.95 8.75 9.43
C GLY A 32 2.14 8.16 8.27
N GLY A 33 2.73 8.00 7.08
CA GLY A 33 2.03 7.43 5.93
C GLY A 33 1.74 5.92 6.05
N ILE A 34 2.48 5.19 6.89
CA ILE A 34 2.31 3.74 7.07
C ILE A 34 0.89 3.38 7.58
N PRO A 35 0.39 3.93 8.71
CA PRO A 35 -0.99 3.69 9.16
C PRO A 35 -2.04 3.98 8.09
N VAL A 36 -1.89 5.09 7.36
CA VAL A 36 -2.82 5.48 6.29
C VAL A 36 -2.83 4.45 5.16
N LEU A 37 -1.65 3.96 4.75
CA LEU A 37 -1.55 2.92 3.74
C LEU A 37 -2.20 1.61 4.21
N VAL A 38 -2.08 1.26 5.50
CA VAL A 38 -2.75 0.07 6.05
C VAL A 38 -4.27 0.21 6.01
N GLU A 39 -4.80 1.37 6.40
CA GLU A 39 -6.23 1.66 6.32
C GLU A 39 -6.76 1.56 4.88
N VAL A 40 -5.99 2.05 3.90
CA VAL A 40 -6.35 1.91 2.48
C VAL A 40 -6.37 0.45 2.02
N VAL A 41 -5.48 -0.42 2.51
CA VAL A 41 -5.53 -1.86 2.21
C VAL A 41 -6.84 -2.49 2.73
N GLU A 42 -7.33 -2.02 3.87
CA GLU A 42 -8.55 -2.55 4.50
C GLU A 42 -9.83 -2.01 3.84
N LEU A 43 -9.94 -0.69 3.69
CA LEU A 43 -11.19 0.00 3.33
C LEU A 43 -11.18 0.61 1.92
N GLY A 44 -10.03 0.66 1.26
CA GLY A 44 -9.87 1.32 -0.03
C GLY A 44 -10.57 0.60 -1.19
N SER A 45 -10.62 1.27 -2.34
CA SER A 45 -11.08 0.65 -3.59
C SER A 45 -10.17 -0.51 -4.00
N PRO A 46 -10.60 -1.44 -4.88
CA PRO A 46 -9.72 -2.50 -5.38
C PRO A 46 -8.39 -1.99 -5.94
N ARG A 47 -8.38 -0.81 -6.59
CA ARG A 47 -7.16 -0.17 -7.10
C ARG A 47 -6.33 0.45 -5.98
N GLY A 48 -6.98 1.17 -5.06
CA GLY A 48 -6.32 1.75 -3.89
C GLY A 48 -5.61 0.69 -3.05
N LYS A 49 -6.25 -0.46 -2.83
CA LYS A 49 -5.68 -1.61 -2.13
C LYS A 49 -4.42 -2.15 -2.80
N GLU A 50 -4.43 -2.31 -4.13
CA GLU A 50 -3.24 -2.72 -4.90
C GLU A 50 -2.09 -1.73 -4.74
N TYR A 51 -2.36 -0.42 -4.89
CA TYR A 51 -1.33 0.61 -4.77
C TYR A 51 -0.77 0.70 -3.35
N ALA A 52 -1.64 0.63 -2.33
CA ALA A 52 -1.23 0.67 -0.94
C ALA A 52 -0.37 -0.53 -0.56
N ALA A 53 -0.77 -1.74 -0.97
CA ALA A 53 0.03 -2.94 -0.76
C ALA A 53 1.39 -2.86 -1.46
N ALA A 54 1.46 -2.30 -2.67
CA ALA A 54 2.73 -2.08 -3.37
C ALA A 54 3.63 -1.08 -2.63
N ALA A 55 3.09 0.02 -2.12
CA ALA A 55 3.83 1.00 -1.33
C ALA A 55 4.40 0.37 -0.03
N LEU A 56 3.57 -0.37 0.70
CA LEU A 56 3.97 -1.08 1.93
C LEU A 56 5.07 -2.11 1.64
N LEU A 57 4.95 -2.87 0.55
CA LEU A 57 5.98 -3.82 0.13
C LEU A 57 7.33 -3.13 -0.13
N GLN A 58 7.32 -1.98 -0.83
CA GLN A 58 8.54 -1.21 -1.08
C GLN A 58 9.18 -0.72 0.22
N LEU A 59 8.39 -0.25 1.18
CA LEU A 59 8.88 0.18 2.49
C LEU A 59 9.52 -0.99 3.26
N CYS A 60 8.83 -2.13 3.34
CA CYS A 60 9.31 -3.31 4.06
C CYS A 60 10.59 -3.90 3.44
N THR A 61 10.67 -3.96 2.11
CA THR A 61 11.82 -4.54 1.38
C THR A 61 13.10 -3.72 1.58
N ASN A 62 12.96 -2.41 1.79
CA ASN A 62 14.09 -1.50 1.90
C ASN A 62 14.43 -1.10 3.36
N SER A 63 13.60 -1.45 4.34
CA SER A 63 13.81 -1.06 5.73
C SER A 63 13.10 -2.01 6.71
N SER A 64 13.89 -2.71 7.53
CA SER A 64 13.37 -3.54 8.61
C SER A 64 12.56 -2.73 9.63
N ARG A 65 12.96 -1.48 9.89
CA ARG A 65 12.22 -0.55 10.75
C ARG A 65 10.82 -0.29 10.22
N PHE A 66 10.69 0.04 8.93
CA PHE A 66 9.37 0.25 8.34
C PHE A 66 8.56 -1.05 8.30
N CYS A 67 9.20 -2.19 8.02
CA CYS A 67 8.53 -3.49 8.10
C CYS A 67 7.91 -3.74 9.49
N ILE A 68 8.67 -3.48 10.56
CA ILE A 68 8.15 -3.59 11.93
C ILE A 68 6.96 -2.65 12.16
N MET A 69 7.03 -1.40 11.69
CA MET A 69 5.91 -0.45 11.81
C MET A 69 4.66 -0.92 11.05
N VAL A 70 4.82 -1.50 9.85
CA VAL A 70 3.73 -2.08 9.07
C VAL A 70 3.09 -3.25 9.81
N LEU A 71 3.90 -4.14 10.40
CA LEU A 71 3.41 -5.27 11.19
C LEU A 71 2.67 -4.81 12.46
N GLN A 72 3.23 -3.85 13.18
CA GLN A 72 2.62 -3.27 14.38
C GLN A 72 1.33 -2.48 14.06
N GLY A 73 1.25 -1.90 12.86
CA GLY A 73 0.06 -1.22 12.35
C GLY A 73 -1.09 -2.15 11.97
N GLY A 74 -0.96 -3.48 12.18
CA GLY A 74 -2.05 -4.42 11.91
C GLY A 74 -2.25 -4.72 10.43
N ALA A 75 -1.23 -4.54 9.58
CA ALA A 75 -1.35 -4.76 8.15
C ALA A 75 -1.57 -6.23 7.75
N VAL A 76 -1.25 -7.19 8.63
CA VAL A 76 -1.25 -8.62 8.28
C VAL A 76 -2.64 -9.14 7.89
N PRO A 77 -3.72 -9.00 8.69
CA PRO A 77 -5.03 -9.49 8.29
C PRO A 77 -5.57 -8.84 6.99
N PRO A 78 -5.49 -7.51 6.79
CA PRO A 78 -5.90 -6.87 5.53
C PRO A 78 -5.10 -7.36 4.32
N LEU A 79 -3.78 -7.54 4.45
CA LEU A 79 -2.93 -8.03 3.36
C LEU A 79 -3.22 -9.50 3.01
N VAL A 80 -3.50 -10.35 4.00
CA VAL A 80 -3.92 -11.73 3.79
C VAL A 80 -5.26 -11.76 3.05
N ALA A 81 -6.25 -10.99 3.50
CA ALA A 81 -7.55 -10.89 2.83
C ALA A 81 -7.40 -10.40 1.39
N LEU A 82 -6.57 -9.39 1.16
CA LEU A 82 -6.28 -8.87 -0.19
C LEU A 82 -5.66 -9.93 -1.10
N SER A 83 -4.74 -10.75 -0.58
CA SER A 83 -4.10 -11.84 -1.34
C SER A 83 -5.11 -12.90 -1.81
N GLN A 84 -6.16 -13.13 -1.01
CA GLN A 84 -7.23 -14.08 -1.32
C GLN A 84 -8.26 -13.49 -2.28
N SER A 85 -8.45 -12.17 -2.26
CA SER A 85 -9.40 -11.44 -3.12
C SER A 85 -8.81 -11.00 -4.47
N GLY A 86 -7.71 -11.63 -4.93
CA GLY A 86 -6.88 -11.14 -6.03
C GLY A 86 -7.66 -10.68 -7.27
N THR A 87 -7.33 -9.48 -7.76
CA THR A 87 -7.92 -8.93 -8.99
C THR A 87 -7.40 -9.67 -10.23
N PRO A 88 -8.09 -9.60 -11.39
CA PRO A 88 -7.61 -10.20 -12.63
C PRO A 88 -6.20 -9.76 -13.07
N ARG A 89 -5.68 -8.61 -12.58
CA ARG A 89 -4.29 -8.16 -12.87
C ARG A 89 -3.23 -9.03 -12.20
N ALA A 90 -3.52 -9.62 -11.04
CA ALA A 90 -2.61 -10.57 -10.38
C ALA A 90 -2.44 -11.89 -11.16
N LYS A 91 -3.40 -12.23 -12.02
CA LYS A 91 -3.35 -13.44 -12.86
C LYS A 91 -2.54 -13.28 -14.16
N LYS A 92 -2.17 -12.05 -14.57
CA LYS A 92 -1.52 -11.78 -15.87
C LYS A 92 0.01 -11.64 -15.82
N LYS A 93 0.68 -12.38 -14.93
CA LYS A 93 2.14 -12.57 -14.95
C LYS A 93 2.55 -14.05 -14.86
N VAL A 94 1.68 -14.95 -15.31
CA VAL A 94 2.01 -16.36 -15.58
C VAL A 94 1.78 -16.61 -17.07
N HIS A 95 2.71 -16.13 -17.89
CA HIS A 95 3.04 -16.63 -19.21
C HIS A 95 4.52 -16.31 -19.45
#